data_AF-A0A6P3IW01-F1
#
_entry.id   AF-A0A6P3IW01-F1
#
_cell.length_a   1.000
_cell.length_b   1.000
_cell.length_c   1.000
_cell.angle_alpha   90.00
_cell.angle_beta   90.00
_cell.angle_gamma   90.00
#
_symmetry.space_group_name_H-M   'P 1'
#
loop_
_entity.id
_entity.type
_entity.pdbx_description
1 polymer ?
#
loop_
_entity_poly.entity_id
_entity_poly.type
_entity_poly.pdbx_seq_one_letter_code
_entity_poly.pdbx_strand_id
1 'polypeptide(L)'
;MQKSECHRGVQMRNRLTDNCDQRTSSSAQVKHGTTVQQSKSSSSTSSPESARKLHPRPSDKLNPKTINPFGEQSRAPSAFAAIYSKGGIPCRLVHGSVKHRLQWECPPEKLPFDPLLITLAEGLRETKHPYTFVSKEGFRELLLVTGAPEKAVPLLPRLIPVLKAALGQMIPYWKIPLEDVLKVHVDDEVFERGLNALVQLSVVVGPALNDHLKHLLTSLSKRLRDKKFKEPITTALQKLEQHGGSGSLIIIKSKIPTYCSICC
;
A
#
# COMPACT_ATOMS: atom_id res chain seq x y z
N MET A 1 10.51 -70.62 -1.37
CA MET A 1 9.95 -70.83 -0.02
C MET A 1 9.05 -69.64 0.26
N GLN A 2 7.74 -69.77 0.02
CA GLN A 2 6.67 -70.01 1.00
C GLN A 2 6.23 -68.78 1.81
N LYS A 3 4.90 -68.60 1.79
CA LYS A 3 3.99 -67.55 2.29
C LYS A 3 4.12 -67.21 3.77
N SER A 4 3.59 -66.06 4.20
CA SER A 4 2.38 -66.00 5.06
C SER A 4 1.91 -64.58 5.39
N GLU A 5 0.60 -64.37 5.22
CA GLU A 5 -0.21 -63.31 5.83
C GLU A 5 -0.53 -63.65 7.31
N CYS A 6 -0.85 -62.65 8.14
CA CYS A 6 -1.85 -62.83 9.20
C CYS A 6 -2.54 -61.51 9.57
N HIS A 7 -3.85 -61.48 9.38
CA HIS A 7 -4.81 -60.50 9.91
C HIS A 7 -5.12 -60.78 11.39
N ARG A 8 -5.39 -59.74 12.19
CA ARG A 8 -6.33 -59.84 13.31
C ARG A 8 -6.92 -58.48 13.66
N GLY A 9 -8.21 -58.30 13.36
CA GLY A 9 -9.06 -57.29 13.99
C GLY A 9 -9.73 -57.86 15.25
N VAL A 10 -10.05 -57.00 16.22
CA VAL A 10 -11.08 -57.22 17.25
C VAL A 10 -11.73 -55.87 17.58
N GLN A 11 -13.05 -55.91 17.71
CA GLN A 11 -14.02 -54.81 17.87
C GLN A 11 -14.59 -54.79 19.30
N MET A 12 -15.26 -53.68 19.67
CA MET A 12 -16.19 -53.43 20.81
C MET A 12 -15.53 -53.14 22.18
N ARG A 13 -16.02 -52.24 23.06
CA ARG A 13 -17.41 -51.90 23.42
C ARG A 13 -17.53 -50.59 24.23
N ASN A 14 -18.70 -49.96 24.07
CA ASN A 14 -19.29 -48.76 24.70
C ASN A 14 -19.27 -48.61 26.23
N ARG A 15 -19.38 -47.35 26.69
CA ARG A 15 -20.35 -46.78 27.69
C ARG A 15 -20.29 -45.23 27.56
N LEU A 16 -21.30 -44.51 27.06
CA LEU A 16 -22.62 -44.09 27.63
C LEU A 16 -22.56 -43.29 28.94
N THR A 17 -22.88 -41.99 28.84
CA THR A 17 -23.91 -41.21 29.59
C THR A 17 -23.93 -39.78 29.00
N ASP A 18 -24.91 -39.43 28.16
CA ASP A 18 -26.16 -38.68 28.47
C ASP A 18 -25.87 -37.22 28.92
N ASN A 19 -26.02 -36.18 28.09
CA ASN A 19 -27.23 -35.58 27.46
C ASN A 19 -27.98 -34.63 28.42
N CYS A 20 -28.13 -33.35 28.03
CA CYS A 20 -29.44 -32.67 27.93
C CYS A 20 -29.27 -31.22 27.46
N ASP A 21 -29.81 -30.96 26.27
CA ASP A 21 -30.13 -29.65 25.70
C ASP A 21 -31.28 -28.93 26.43
N GLN A 22 -31.28 -27.58 26.34
CA GLN A 22 -32.41 -26.71 25.95
C GLN A 22 -32.01 -25.24 26.21
N ARG A 23 -31.74 -24.43 25.17
CA ARG A 23 -32.68 -23.63 24.35
C ARG A 23 -33.66 -22.81 25.19
N THR A 24 -33.53 -21.48 25.19
CA THR A 24 -34.55 -20.52 24.71
C THR A 24 -34.08 -19.07 24.79
N SER A 25 -34.33 -18.36 23.70
CA SER A 25 -34.41 -16.91 23.51
C SER A 25 -35.54 -16.25 24.30
N SER A 26 -35.38 -14.98 24.72
CA SER A 26 -36.33 -13.88 24.43
C SER A 26 -35.93 -12.54 25.08
N SER A 27 -36.24 -11.48 24.34
CA SER A 27 -36.20 -10.05 24.65
C SER A 27 -37.22 -9.60 25.70
N ALA A 28 -36.90 -8.54 26.45
CA ALA A 28 -37.59 -7.23 26.45
C ALA A 28 -37.66 -6.50 27.81
N GLN A 29 -37.59 -5.17 27.71
CA GLN A 29 -38.21 -4.11 28.53
C GLN A 29 -37.51 -3.48 29.77
N VAL A 30 -37.38 -2.16 29.59
CA VAL A 30 -37.27 -1.01 30.49
C VAL A 30 -38.42 -0.94 31.52
N LYS A 31 -38.13 -0.59 32.80
CA LYS A 31 -38.66 0.58 33.56
C LYS A 31 -38.56 0.46 35.09
N HIS A 32 -37.96 1.51 35.68
CA HIS A 32 -38.20 2.23 36.95
C HIS A 32 -38.41 1.51 38.31
N GLY A 33 -37.64 1.98 39.31
CA GLY A 33 -37.94 1.88 40.75
C GLY A 33 -36.91 2.63 41.60
N THR A 34 -37.37 3.64 42.35
CA THR A 34 -36.62 4.68 43.10
C THR A 34 -36.34 4.27 44.56
N THR A 35 -35.21 4.68 45.18
CA THR A 35 -35.02 5.07 46.62
C THR A 35 -33.54 5.51 46.80
N VAL A 36 -33.18 6.80 46.85
CA VAL A 36 -32.99 7.72 48.00
C VAL A 36 -31.89 7.32 49.02
N GLN A 37 -30.75 8.05 48.99
CA GLN A 37 -29.94 8.58 50.11
C GLN A 37 -28.76 9.35 49.48
N GLN A 38 -28.78 10.68 49.33
CA GLN A 38 -28.58 11.75 50.32
C GLN A 38 -27.18 11.77 50.97
N SER A 39 -26.26 12.55 50.38
CA SER A 39 -25.24 13.31 51.11
C SER A 39 -24.85 14.56 50.33
N LYS A 40 -24.84 15.68 51.07
CA LYS A 40 -24.75 17.08 50.65
C LYS A 40 -23.31 17.59 50.69
N SER A 41 -22.96 18.46 49.74
CA SER A 41 -22.15 19.69 49.93
C SER A 41 -22.01 20.42 48.58
N SER A 42 -22.84 21.42 48.25
CA SER A 42 -22.58 22.88 48.40
C SER A 42 -21.19 23.29 47.90
N SER A 43 -21.06 24.05 46.80
CA SER A 43 -21.33 25.49 46.80
C SER A 43 -21.73 26.05 45.43
N SER A 44 -22.66 26.99 45.51
CA SER A 44 -23.27 27.82 44.48
C SER A 44 -22.45 29.08 44.18
N THR A 45 -22.36 29.45 42.90
CA THR A 45 -22.50 30.86 42.48
C THR A 45 -23.38 30.93 41.23
N SER A 46 -24.62 31.33 41.45
CA SER A 46 -25.57 31.76 40.43
C SER A 46 -25.25 33.19 40.00
N SER A 47 -25.28 33.46 38.70
CA SER A 47 -25.71 34.76 38.18
C SER A 47 -26.75 34.54 37.08
N PRO A 48 -27.90 35.23 37.13
CA PRO A 48 -28.91 35.19 36.09
C PRO A 48 -28.51 36.13 34.95
N GLU A 49 -28.92 35.85 33.72
CA GLU A 49 -29.76 36.76 32.93
C GLU A 49 -29.96 36.17 31.53
N SER A 50 -31.18 35.69 31.29
CA SER A 50 -31.69 35.38 29.96
C SER A 50 -31.89 36.70 29.20
N ALA A 51 -30.85 37.18 28.54
CA ALA A 51 -30.97 38.19 27.49
C ALA A 51 -31.08 37.49 26.12
N ARG A 52 -32.26 37.61 25.53
CA ARG A 52 -32.65 37.14 24.19
C ARG A 52 -31.55 37.43 23.16
N LYS A 53 -30.85 36.42 22.65
CA LYS A 53 -29.98 36.57 21.46
C LYS A 53 -30.83 36.59 20.20
N LEU A 54 -31.47 37.72 19.95
CA LEU A 54 -31.93 38.09 18.61
C LEU A 54 -30.79 38.89 17.97
N HIS A 55 -30.41 38.50 16.76
CA HIS A 55 -29.30 38.99 15.91
C HIS A 55 -27.97 38.23 16.05
N PRO A 56 -27.61 37.41 15.04
CA PRO A 56 -26.25 36.92 14.85
C PRO A 56 -25.29 38.12 14.77
N ARG A 57 -24.20 38.09 15.52
CA ARG A 57 -23.19 39.16 15.41
C ARG A 57 -22.53 39.04 14.03
N PRO A 58 -22.17 40.13 13.35
CA PRO A 58 -21.41 40.06 12.09
C PRO A 58 -20.13 39.22 12.20
N SER A 59 -19.55 39.13 13.40
CA SER A 59 -18.40 38.28 13.73
C SER A 59 -18.69 36.78 13.64
N ASP A 60 -19.94 36.34 13.80
CA ASP A 60 -20.30 34.92 13.68
C ASP A 60 -20.22 34.44 12.21
N LYS A 61 -20.31 35.36 11.24
CA LYS A 61 -20.03 35.11 9.82
C LYS A 61 -18.53 35.09 9.49
N LEU A 62 -17.68 35.46 10.45
CA LEU A 62 -16.22 35.50 10.33
C LEU A 62 -15.55 34.44 11.20
N ASN A 63 -16.12 33.24 11.24
CA ASN A 63 -15.35 32.03 11.57
C ASN A 63 -14.87 31.38 10.26
N PRO A 64 -13.86 31.94 9.55
CA PRO A 64 -13.11 31.09 8.65
C PRO A 64 -12.57 29.97 9.53
N LYS A 65 -12.79 28.70 9.14
CA LYS A 65 -12.22 27.55 9.86
C LYS A 65 -10.76 27.91 10.15
N THR A 66 -10.40 28.15 11.40
CA THR A 66 -9.02 28.47 11.78
C THR A 66 -8.21 27.30 11.28
N ILE A 67 -7.48 27.52 10.19
CA ILE A 67 -6.65 26.50 9.59
C ILE A 67 -5.58 26.30 10.63
N ASN A 68 -5.67 25.22 11.41
CA ASN A 68 -4.65 24.92 12.39
C ASN A 68 -3.40 24.53 11.58
N PRO A 69 -2.36 25.40 11.50
CA PRO A 69 -1.20 25.10 10.68
C PRO A 69 -0.41 23.91 11.24
N PHE A 70 -0.69 23.51 12.49
CA PHE A 70 -0.13 22.37 13.21
C PHE A 70 -1.12 21.23 13.45
N GLY A 71 -2.37 21.37 12.98
CA GLY A 71 -3.31 20.25 12.97
C GLY A 71 -2.94 19.28 11.85
N GLU A 72 -3.25 17.99 11.99
CA GLU A 72 -3.17 17.03 10.88
C GLU A 72 -4.03 17.55 9.72
N GLN A 73 -3.40 18.25 8.78
CA GLN A 73 -4.05 18.60 7.53
C GLN A 73 -4.45 17.27 6.91
N SER A 74 -5.74 16.99 6.80
CA SER A 74 -6.23 15.82 6.08
C SER A 74 -5.75 15.98 4.64
N ARG A 75 -4.58 15.43 4.33
CA ARG A 75 -4.00 15.52 2.99
C ARG A 75 -5.05 14.96 2.05
N ALA A 76 -5.36 15.73 1.00
CA ALA A 76 -6.26 15.25 -0.04
C ALA A 76 -5.82 13.84 -0.46
N PRO A 77 -6.77 12.89 -0.61
CA PRO A 77 -6.43 11.54 -1.01
C PRO A 77 -5.65 11.61 -2.32
N SER A 78 -4.61 10.78 -2.43
CA SER A 78 -3.85 10.67 -3.67
C SER A 78 -4.75 10.23 -4.83
N ALA A 79 -4.29 10.43 -6.06
CA ALA A 79 -5.00 9.95 -7.25
C ALA A 79 -5.31 8.45 -7.16
N PHE A 80 -4.33 7.64 -6.76
CA PHE A 80 -4.51 6.20 -6.54
C PHE A 80 -5.57 5.89 -5.47
N ALA A 81 -5.47 6.50 -4.29
CA ALA A 81 -6.40 6.25 -3.20
C ALA A 81 -7.84 6.65 -3.58
N ALA A 82 -7.99 7.75 -4.32
CA ALA A 82 -9.28 8.20 -4.84
C ALA A 82 -9.87 7.22 -5.87
N ILE A 83 -9.05 6.69 -6.79
CA ILE A 83 -9.50 5.73 -7.81
C ILE A 83 -9.88 4.40 -7.14
N TYR A 84 -9.07 3.89 -6.21
CA TYR A 84 -9.37 2.66 -5.49
C TYR A 84 -10.64 2.78 -4.65
N SER A 85 -10.82 3.89 -3.93
CA SER A 85 -12.02 4.13 -3.10
C SER A 85 -13.31 4.20 -3.93
N LYS A 86 -13.19 4.58 -5.21
CA LYS A 86 -14.31 4.61 -6.17
C LYS A 86 -14.54 3.28 -6.90
N GLY A 87 -13.73 2.26 -6.63
CA GLY A 87 -13.81 0.97 -7.34
C GLY A 87 -13.25 1.01 -8.76
N GLY A 88 -12.39 1.97 -9.10
CA GLY A 88 -11.80 2.08 -10.45
C GLY A 88 -10.69 1.06 -10.74
N ILE A 89 -10.27 0.29 -9.73
CA ILE A 89 -9.31 -0.82 -9.88
C ILE A 89 -10.12 -2.12 -9.77
N PRO A 90 -10.16 -2.98 -10.80
CA PRO A 90 -11.02 -4.15 -10.86
C PRO A 90 -10.46 -5.33 -10.04
N CYS A 91 -10.20 -5.09 -8.76
CA CYS A 91 -9.67 -6.08 -7.84
C CYS A 91 -10.27 -5.90 -6.44
N ARG A 92 -10.25 -6.98 -5.66
CA ARG A 92 -10.61 -6.99 -4.24
C ARG A 92 -9.48 -7.54 -3.41
N LEU A 93 -9.24 -6.90 -2.26
CA LEU A 93 -8.32 -7.42 -1.27
C LEU A 93 -8.99 -8.54 -0.48
N VAL A 94 -8.49 -9.77 -0.65
CA VAL A 94 -8.94 -10.93 0.12
C VAL A 94 -7.99 -11.12 1.31
N HIS A 95 -8.56 -11.03 2.51
CA HIS A 95 -7.84 -11.28 3.76
C HIS A 95 -7.84 -12.78 4.04
N GLY A 96 -6.74 -13.45 3.65
CA GLY A 96 -6.51 -14.83 4.05
C GLY A 96 -5.97 -14.93 5.48
N SER A 97 -6.10 -16.11 6.11
CA SER A 97 -5.62 -16.36 7.48
C SER A 97 -4.09 -16.28 7.62
N VAL A 98 -3.35 -16.47 6.52
CA VAL A 98 -1.87 -16.48 6.51
C VAL A 98 -1.29 -15.49 5.50
N LYS A 99 -1.94 -15.31 4.34
CA LYS A 99 -1.48 -14.40 3.28
C LYS A 99 -2.66 -13.65 2.67
N HIS A 100 -2.52 -12.34 2.54
CA HIS A 100 -3.42 -11.51 1.74
C HIS A 100 -3.19 -11.80 0.25
N ARG A 101 -4.26 -11.76 -0.54
CA ARG A 101 -4.21 -11.93 -2.00
C ARG A 101 -5.11 -10.91 -2.69
N LEU A 102 -4.78 -10.57 -3.92
CA LEU A 102 -5.69 -9.85 -4.79
C LEU A 102 -6.56 -10.84 -5.55
N GLN A 103 -7.86 -10.58 -5.54
CA GLN A 103 -8.82 -11.27 -6.39
C GLN A 103 -9.26 -10.28 -7.48
N TRP A 104 -8.88 -10.55 -8.72
CA TRP A 104 -9.32 -9.76 -9.86
C TRP A 104 -10.77 -10.09 -10.24
N GLU A 105 -11.53 -9.09 -10.66
CA GLU A 105 -12.90 -9.28 -11.12
C GLU A 105 -12.96 -10.05 -12.45
N CYS A 106 -11.92 -9.93 -13.27
CA CYS A 106 -11.71 -10.75 -14.46
C CYS A 106 -10.24 -11.19 -14.56
N PRO A 107 -9.93 -12.22 -15.36
CA PRO A 107 -8.55 -12.71 -15.50
C PRO A 107 -7.61 -11.57 -15.93
N PRO A 108 -6.41 -11.46 -15.32
CA PRO A 108 -5.51 -10.33 -15.56
C PRO A 108 -5.03 -10.25 -17.03
N GLU A 109 -5.11 -11.36 -17.78
CA GLU A 109 -4.86 -11.42 -19.22
C GLU A 109 -5.84 -10.56 -20.04
N LYS A 110 -7.08 -10.44 -19.57
CA LYS A 110 -8.15 -9.71 -20.27
C LYS A 110 -8.26 -8.25 -19.85
N LEU A 111 -7.55 -7.86 -18.79
CA LEU A 111 -7.59 -6.49 -18.30
C LEU A 111 -6.89 -5.52 -19.27
N PRO A 112 -7.44 -4.30 -19.44
CA PRO A 112 -6.76 -3.23 -20.12
C PRO A 112 -5.62 -2.70 -19.25
N PHE A 113 -4.42 -2.57 -19.80
CA PHE A 113 -3.27 -2.00 -19.08
C PHE A 113 -3.35 -0.47 -19.01
N ASP A 114 -4.00 0.18 -19.96
CA ASP A 114 -4.27 1.63 -19.90
C ASP A 114 -5.69 1.86 -19.35
N PRO A 115 -5.86 2.64 -18.27
CA PRO A 115 -4.84 3.31 -17.44
C PRO A 115 -4.32 2.47 -16.28
N LEU A 116 -4.80 1.23 -16.12
CA LEU A 116 -4.64 0.41 -14.92
C LEU A 116 -3.19 0.27 -14.44
N LEU A 117 -2.25 -0.09 -15.33
CA LEU A 117 -0.84 -0.28 -15.00
C LEU A 117 -0.20 1.02 -14.50
N ILE A 118 -0.57 2.15 -15.11
CA ILE A 118 -0.07 3.48 -14.72
C ILE A 118 -0.62 3.86 -13.35
N THR A 119 -1.92 3.65 -13.13
CA THR A 119 -2.55 3.89 -11.83
C THR A 119 -1.88 3.05 -10.73
N LEU A 120 -1.64 1.77 -10.96
CA LEU A 120 -0.95 0.91 -9.99
C LEU A 120 0.48 1.37 -9.71
N ALA A 121 1.20 1.84 -10.74
CA ALA A 121 2.53 2.42 -10.57
C ALA A 121 2.51 3.71 -9.74
N GLU A 122 1.49 4.57 -9.90
CA GLU A 122 1.32 5.77 -9.07
C GLU A 122 1.10 5.40 -7.61
N GLY A 123 0.36 4.31 -7.38
CA GLY A 123 0.09 3.74 -6.06
C GLY A 123 1.32 3.18 -5.34
N LEU A 124 2.47 3.00 -6.02
CA LEU A 124 3.70 2.54 -5.36
C LEU A 124 4.22 3.54 -4.31
N ARG A 125 3.80 4.80 -4.42
CA ARG A 125 4.13 5.88 -3.49
C ARG A 125 3.21 5.94 -2.26
N GLU A 126 2.17 5.10 -2.24
CA GLU A 126 1.28 5.02 -1.09
C GLU A 126 2.02 4.48 0.12
N THR A 127 1.59 4.92 1.30
CA THR A 127 2.21 4.53 2.58
C THR A 127 1.20 3.95 3.55
N LYS A 128 -0.09 3.98 3.18
CA LYS A 128 -1.19 3.46 4.00
C LYS A 128 -1.67 2.12 3.44
N HIS A 129 -1.88 1.15 4.33
CA HIS A 129 -2.61 -0.06 4.02
C HIS A 129 -4.11 0.27 3.86
N PRO A 130 -4.86 -0.30 2.89
CA PRO A 130 -4.49 -1.38 1.96
C PRO A 130 -3.79 -0.94 0.67
N TYR A 131 -3.69 0.36 0.42
CA TYR A 131 -3.22 0.90 -0.86
C TYR A 131 -1.82 0.42 -1.26
N THR A 132 -0.90 0.36 -0.28
CA THR A 132 0.46 -0.15 -0.46
C THR A 132 0.51 -1.57 -1.01
N PHE A 133 -0.37 -2.45 -0.53
CA PHE A 133 -0.44 -3.84 -0.94
C PHE A 133 -1.08 -3.96 -2.32
N VAL A 134 -2.21 -3.29 -2.53
CA VAL A 134 -2.95 -3.34 -3.80
C VAL A 134 -2.10 -2.82 -4.95
N SER A 135 -1.39 -1.70 -4.77
CA SER A 135 -0.54 -1.14 -5.82
C SER A 135 0.63 -2.05 -6.15
N LYS A 136 1.37 -2.50 -5.13
CA LYS A 136 2.55 -3.36 -5.29
C LYS A 136 2.19 -4.69 -5.94
N GLU A 137 1.17 -5.37 -5.40
CA GLU A 137 0.82 -6.71 -5.87
C GLU A 137 0.07 -6.65 -7.20
N GLY A 138 -0.79 -5.65 -7.38
CA GLY A 138 -1.49 -5.46 -8.64
C GLY A 138 -0.54 -5.15 -9.80
N PHE A 139 0.45 -4.29 -9.57
CA PHE A 139 1.50 -4.00 -10.56
C PHE A 139 2.28 -5.27 -10.94
N ARG A 140 2.66 -6.08 -9.93
CA ARG A 140 3.38 -7.34 -10.12
C ARG A 140 2.56 -8.35 -10.92
N GLU A 141 1.31 -8.59 -10.53
CA GLU A 141 0.46 -9.59 -11.17
C GLU A 141 0.11 -9.22 -12.61
N LEU A 142 -0.13 -7.94 -12.92
CA LEU A 142 -0.32 -7.50 -14.31
C LEU A 142 0.92 -7.73 -15.17
N LEU A 143 2.11 -7.46 -14.66
CA LEU A 143 3.35 -7.67 -15.41
C LEU A 143 3.71 -9.15 -15.63
N LEU A 144 3.12 -10.08 -14.87
CA LEU A 144 3.35 -11.53 -15.01
C LEU A 144 2.43 -12.20 -16.04
N VAL A 145 1.45 -11.47 -16.56
CA VAL A 145 0.49 -11.95 -17.56
C VAL A 145 1.17 -12.31 -18.88
N THR A 146 0.69 -13.36 -19.55
CA THR A 146 1.07 -13.66 -20.93
C THR A 146 0.63 -12.53 -21.86
N GLY A 147 1.54 -11.95 -22.62
CA GLY A 147 1.25 -10.79 -23.48
C GLY A 147 1.35 -9.43 -22.76
N ALA A 148 1.97 -9.40 -21.56
CA ALA A 148 2.31 -8.15 -20.89
C ALA A 148 3.24 -7.23 -21.70
N PRO A 149 4.27 -7.69 -22.44
CA PRO A 149 5.16 -6.76 -23.15
C PRO A 149 4.44 -5.92 -24.21
N GLU A 150 3.55 -6.51 -25.00
CA GLU A 150 2.82 -5.83 -26.06
C GLU A 150 1.90 -4.73 -25.51
N LYS A 151 1.39 -4.92 -24.28
CA LYS A 151 0.54 -3.94 -23.60
C LYS A 151 1.32 -2.91 -22.79
N ALA A 152 2.48 -3.27 -22.24
CA ALA A 152 3.30 -2.41 -21.38
C ALA A 152 4.20 -1.45 -22.17
N VAL A 153 4.78 -1.90 -23.29
CA VAL A 153 5.70 -1.10 -24.13
C VAL A 153 5.09 0.24 -24.56
N PRO A 154 3.83 0.30 -25.07
CA PRO A 154 3.22 1.58 -25.48
C PRO A 154 3.02 2.57 -24.32
N LEU A 155 2.98 2.08 -23.08
CA LEU A 155 2.74 2.88 -21.89
C LEU A 155 4.01 3.42 -21.24
N LEU A 156 5.19 2.99 -21.69
CA LEU A 156 6.48 3.43 -21.12
C LEU A 156 6.61 4.95 -21.00
N PRO A 157 6.27 5.79 -22.00
CA PRO A 157 6.43 7.23 -21.88
C PRO A 157 5.65 7.84 -20.70
N ARG A 158 4.51 7.24 -20.34
CA ARG A 158 3.66 7.66 -19.22
C ARG A 158 4.06 6.99 -17.90
N LEU A 159 4.55 5.75 -17.96
CA LEU A 159 4.94 4.97 -16.79
C LEU A 159 6.27 5.44 -16.18
N ILE A 160 7.23 5.85 -17.01
CA ILE A 160 8.58 6.23 -16.57
C ILE A 160 8.58 7.44 -15.62
N PRO A 161 7.84 8.54 -15.89
CA PRO A 161 7.74 9.66 -14.93
C PRO A 161 7.17 9.24 -13.58
N VAL A 162 6.19 8.33 -13.57
CA VAL A 162 5.55 7.82 -12.35
C VAL A 162 6.53 6.98 -11.53
N LEU A 163 7.23 6.04 -12.17
CA LEU A 163 8.29 5.25 -11.51
C LEU A 163 9.44 6.13 -11.04
N LYS A 164 9.85 7.11 -11.84
CA LYS A 164 10.86 8.09 -11.45
C LYS A 164 10.44 8.89 -10.21
N ALA A 165 9.16 9.22 -10.07
CA ALA A 165 8.65 9.90 -8.88
C ALA A 165 8.71 9.01 -7.62
N ALA A 166 8.51 7.69 -7.75
CA ALA A 166 8.69 6.75 -6.65
C ALA A 166 10.17 6.57 -6.27
N LEU A 167 11.07 6.50 -7.25
CA LEU A 167 12.52 6.38 -7.04
C LEU A 167 13.19 7.67 -6.57
N GLY A 168 12.64 8.81 -6.99
CA GLY A 168 13.17 10.15 -6.77
C GLY A 168 12.48 10.90 -5.66
N GLN A 169 11.54 10.27 -4.94
CA GLN A 169 10.95 10.87 -3.76
C GLN A 169 12.10 11.08 -2.78
N MET A 170 12.47 12.35 -2.64
CA MET A 170 13.34 12.88 -1.61
C MET A 170 12.68 14.21 -1.30
N ILE A 171 11.78 14.20 -0.33
CA ILE A 171 11.20 15.45 0.17
C ILE A 171 12.40 16.24 0.75
N PRO A 172 12.62 17.50 0.36
CA PRO A 172 13.69 18.30 0.95
C PRO A 172 13.52 18.32 2.46
N TYR A 173 14.56 17.95 3.21
CA TYR A 173 14.52 17.83 4.67
C TYR A 173 13.91 19.05 5.38
N TRP A 174 14.12 20.27 4.85
CA TRP A 174 13.57 21.50 5.41
C TRP A 174 12.04 21.66 5.25
N LYS A 175 11.39 20.86 4.38
CA LYS A 175 9.93 20.77 4.23
C LYS A 175 9.30 19.67 5.11
N ILE A 176 10.10 18.96 5.90
CA ILE A 176 9.66 17.92 6.83
C ILE A 176 9.52 18.58 8.20
N PRO A 177 8.30 18.70 8.77
CA PRO A 177 8.11 19.16 10.14
C PRO A 177 8.91 18.29 11.13
N LEU A 178 9.33 18.83 12.27
CA LEU A 178 10.22 18.15 13.22
C LEU A 178 9.63 16.81 13.73
N GLU A 179 8.32 16.72 13.78
CA GLU A 179 7.52 15.53 14.11
C GLU A 179 7.57 14.42 13.04
N ASP A 180 7.99 14.74 11.81
CA ASP A 180 8.02 13.83 10.67
C ASP A 180 9.40 13.22 10.41
N VAL A 181 10.40 13.44 11.27
CA VAL A 181 11.73 12.77 11.20
C VAL A 181 11.61 11.24 11.24
N LEU A 182 10.51 10.71 11.80
CA LEU A 182 10.17 9.28 11.73
C LEU A 182 9.83 8.78 10.31
N LYS A 183 9.53 9.68 9.35
CA LYS A 183 9.16 9.36 7.95
C LYS A 183 10.33 8.98 7.06
N VAL A 184 11.57 9.03 7.55
CA VAL A 184 12.74 8.56 6.79
C VAL A 184 12.57 7.09 6.37
N HIS A 185 12.04 6.24 7.26
CA HIS A 185 11.77 4.83 6.94
C HIS A 185 10.68 4.64 5.88
N VAL A 186 9.74 5.57 5.79
CA VAL A 186 8.61 5.50 4.85
C VAL A 186 9.08 5.75 3.42
N ASP A 187 10.03 6.66 3.24
CA ASP A 187 10.64 6.98 1.95
C ASP A 187 11.51 5.83 1.43
N ASP A 188 12.19 5.13 2.35
CA ASP A 188 12.98 3.93 2.05
C ASP A 188 12.10 2.80 1.47
N GLU A 189 10.95 2.52 2.09
CA GLU A 189 10.03 1.49 1.59
C GLU A 189 9.39 1.87 0.24
N VAL A 190 9.13 3.15 0.00
CA VAL A 190 8.64 3.64 -1.30
C VAL A 190 9.72 3.48 -2.37
N PHE A 191 10.97 3.83 -2.04
CA PHE A 191 12.11 3.64 -2.93
C PHE A 191 12.30 2.16 -3.31
N GLU A 192 12.30 1.26 -2.31
CA GLU A 192 12.44 -0.19 -2.54
C GLU A 192 11.33 -0.75 -3.44
N ARG A 193 10.08 -0.29 -3.23
CA ARG A 193 8.96 -0.67 -4.09
C ARG A 193 9.12 -0.15 -5.51
N GLY A 194 9.55 1.11 -5.68
CA GLY A 194 9.87 1.67 -6.98
C GLY A 194 11.01 0.94 -7.68
N LEU A 195 12.05 0.53 -6.95
CA LEU A 195 13.20 -0.20 -7.47
C LEU A 195 12.80 -1.61 -7.92
N ASN A 196 12.01 -2.31 -7.12
CA ASN A 196 11.47 -3.63 -7.49
C ASN A 196 10.54 -3.52 -8.71
N ALA A 197 9.68 -2.52 -8.76
CA ALA A 197 8.82 -2.26 -9.92
C ALA A 197 9.61 -1.98 -11.19
N LEU A 198 10.71 -1.23 -11.09
CA LEU A 198 11.62 -1.00 -12.22
C LEU A 198 12.25 -2.30 -12.73
N VAL A 199 12.72 -3.16 -11.83
CA VAL A 199 13.25 -4.48 -12.20
C VAL A 199 12.18 -5.35 -12.85
N GLN A 200 10.96 -5.38 -12.30
CA GLN A 200 9.85 -6.14 -12.90
C GLN A 200 9.51 -5.63 -14.29
N LEU A 201 9.48 -4.31 -14.48
CA LEU A 201 9.24 -3.70 -15.78
C LEU A 201 10.36 -4.07 -16.77
N SER A 202 11.62 -4.10 -16.33
CA SER A 202 12.74 -4.44 -17.22
C SER A 202 12.72 -5.89 -17.67
N VAL A 203 12.27 -6.82 -16.82
CA VAL A 203 12.06 -8.23 -17.21
C VAL A 203 11.04 -8.35 -18.34
N VAL A 204 9.95 -7.57 -18.27
CA VAL A 204 8.85 -7.66 -19.23
C VAL A 204 9.18 -6.94 -20.53
N VAL A 205 9.67 -5.71 -20.44
CA VAL A 205 9.84 -4.81 -21.59
C VAL A 205 11.21 -4.98 -22.25
N GLY A 206 12.20 -5.45 -21.50
CA GLY A 206 13.55 -5.71 -22.00
C GLY A 206 14.20 -4.47 -22.66
N PRO A 207 14.74 -4.59 -23.88
CA PRO A 207 15.47 -3.52 -24.55
C PRO A 207 14.68 -2.22 -24.81
N ALA A 208 13.35 -2.29 -24.89
CA ALA A 208 12.51 -1.09 -25.10
C ALA A 208 12.58 -0.11 -23.92
N LEU A 209 13.08 -0.54 -22.76
CA LEU A 209 13.33 0.34 -21.61
C LEU A 209 14.57 1.25 -21.82
N ASN A 210 15.48 0.90 -22.72
CA ASN A 210 16.79 1.57 -22.86
C ASN A 210 16.66 3.06 -23.18
N ASP A 211 15.69 3.45 -24.03
CA ASP A 211 15.47 4.84 -24.41
C ASP A 211 15.12 5.73 -23.20
N HIS A 212 14.51 5.14 -22.18
CA HIS A 212 14.05 5.83 -20.98
C HIS A 212 14.97 5.64 -19.77
N LEU A 213 15.92 4.71 -19.83
CA LEU A 213 16.78 4.31 -18.72
C LEU A 213 17.58 5.47 -18.13
N LYS A 214 18.05 6.40 -18.98
CA LYS A 214 18.78 7.61 -18.58
C LYS A 214 18.06 8.43 -17.49
N HIS A 215 16.72 8.52 -17.57
CA HIS A 215 15.92 9.30 -16.64
C HIS A 215 15.80 8.63 -15.26
N LEU A 216 15.75 7.31 -15.24
CA LEU A 216 15.63 6.50 -14.03
C LEU A 216 16.97 6.37 -13.29
N LEU A 217 18.06 6.15 -14.03
CA LEU A 217 19.42 6.05 -13.47
C LEU A 217 19.84 7.32 -12.73
N THR A 218 19.35 8.49 -13.16
CA THR A 218 19.61 9.76 -12.47
C THR A 218 19.04 9.78 -11.05
N SER A 219 17.92 9.09 -10.81
CA SER A 219 17.35 8.95 -9.46
C SER A 219 18.13 7.91 -8.65
N LEU A 220 18.53 6.79 -9.27
CA LEU A 220 19.31 5.74 -8.60
C LEU A 220 20.71 6.20 -8.18
N SER A 221 21.41 6.95 -9.03
CA SER A 221 22.77 7.43 -8.73
C SER A 221 22.82 8.34 -7.49
N LYS A 222 21.75 9.12 -7.25
CA LYS A 222 21.63 9.96 -6.04
C LYS A 222 21.56 9.13 -4.76
N ARG A 223 20.86 7.99 -4.81
CA ARG A 223 20.66 7.04 -3.70
C ARG A 223 21.81 6.05 -3.53
N LEU A 224 22.68 5.92 -4.53
CA LEU A 224 23.87 5.06 -4.44
C LEU A 224 24.88 5.51 -3.37
N ARG A 225 24.79 6.78 -2.92
CA ARG A 225 25.58 7.31 -1.81
C ARG A 225 25.15 6.76 -0.46
N ASP A 226 23.91 6.28 -0.35
CA ASP A 226 23.36 5.70 0.87
C ASP A 226 23.80 4.23 0.95
N LYS A 227 24.56 3.89 2.00
CA LYS A 227 25.10 2.53 2.19
C LYS A 227 24.01 1.45 2.18
N LYS A 228 22.81 1.79 2.66
CA LYS A 228 21.65 0.90 2.71
C LYS A 228 21.19 0.44 1.32
N PHE A 229 21.24 1.33 0.32
CA PHE A 229 20.71 1.06 -1.01
C PHE A 229 21.77 0.64 -2.02
N LYS A 230 23.05 0.66 -1.66
CA LYS A 230 24.14 0.27 -2.55
C LYS A 230 23.96 -1.14 -3.12
N GLU A 231 23.74 -2.14 -2.27
CA GLU A 231 23.56 -3.55 -2.72
C GLU A 231 22.24 -3.76 -3.49
N PRO A 232 21.07 -3.28 -3.03
CA PRO A 232 19.83 -3.36 -3.80
C PRO A 232 19.91 -2.70 -5.18
N ILE A 233 20.49 -1.48 -5.25
CA ILE A 233 20.65 -0.77 -6.52
C ILE A 233 21.60 -1.53 -7.43
N THR A 234 22.72 -2.04 -6.91
CA THR A 234 23.67 -2.82 -7.71
C THR A 234 23.01 -4.07 -8.30
N THR A 235 22.27 -4.82 -7.48
CA THR A 235 21.50 -6.00 -7.94
C THR A 235 20.46 -5.62 -9.00
N ALA A 236 19.78 -4.48 -8.84
CA ALA A 236 18.82 -3.98 -9.82
C ALA A 236 19.50 -3.57 -11.15
N LEU A 237 20.66 -2.92 -11.10
CA LEU A 237 21.44 -2.55 -12.29
C LEU A 237 21.92 -3.78 -13.07
N GLN A 238 22.32 -4.83 -12.36
CA GLN A 238 22.67 -6.12 -12.97
C GLN A 238 21.47 -6.74 -13.70
N LYS A 239 20.29 -6.76 -13.08
CA LYS A 239 19.08 -7.24 -13.77
C LYS A 239 18.69 -6.36 -14.95
N LEU A 240 18.90 -5.04 -14.85
CA LEU A 240 18.67 -4.13 -15.98
C LEU A 240 19.63 -4.41 -17.13
N GLU A 241 20.90 -4.69 -16.84
CA GLU A 241 21.90 -5.09 -17.84
C GLU A 241 21.50 -6.39 -18.54
N GLN A 242 21.09 -7.40 -17.76
CA GLN A 242 20.70 -8.72 -18.27
C GLN A 242 19.52 -8.65 -19.24
N HIS A 243 18.48 -7.87 -18.92
CA HIS A 243 17.27 -7.78 -19.77
C HIS A 243 17.38 -6.72 -20.87
N GLY A 244 18.15 -5.66 -20.65
CA GLY A 244 18.31 -4.56 -21.60
C GLY A 244 19.41 -4.79 -22.66
N GLY A 245 20.23 -5.83 -22.49
CA GLY A 245 21.29 -6.21 -23.42
C GLY A 245 22.44 -5.20 -23.48
N SER A 246 23.27 -5.28 -24.52
CA SER A 246 24.49 -4.46 -24.68
C SER A 246 24.22 -2.95 -24.66
N GLY A 247 23.07 -2.50 -25.18
CA GLY A 247 22.68 -1.08 -25.17
C GLY A 247 22.46 -0.52 -23.77
N SER A 248 21.96 -1.34 -22.84
CA SER A 248 21.73 -0.92 -21.46
C SER A 248 23.04 -0.69 -20.69
N LEU A 249 24.06 -1.52 -20.92
CA LEU A 249 25.37 -1.40 -20.26
C LEU A 249 26.05 -0.06 -20.56
N ILE A 250 26.00 0.39 -21.82
CA ILE A 250 26.58 1.67 -22.25
C ILE A 250 25.89 2.82 -21.49
N ILE A 251 24.57 2.76 -21.38
CA ILE A 251 23.77 3.77 -20.68
C ILE A 251 24.04 3.76 -19.18
N ILE A 252 24.13 2.58 -18.56
CA ILE A 252 24.45 2.41 -17.14
C ILE A 252 25.84 2.99 -16.85
N LYS A 253 26.88 2.57 -17.57
CA LYS A 253 28.26 3.07 -17.38
C LYS A 253 28.39 4.57 -17.64
N SER A 254 27.60 5.13 -18.56
CA SER A 254 27.58 6.58 -18.81
C SER A 254 27.07 7.38 -17.61
N LYS A 255 26.16 6.83 -16.79
CA LYS A 255 25.60 7.52 -15.61
C LYS A 255 26.20 7.09 -14.28
N ILE A 256 26.69 5.86 -14.19
CA ILE A 256 27.27 5.26 -13.00
C ILE A 256 28.61 4.64 -13.43
N PRO A 257 29.69 5.45 -13.54
CA PRO A 257 30.99 4.96 -14.00
C PRO A 257 31.60 3.88 -13.09
N THR A 258 31.19 3.84 -11.82
CA THR A 258 31.66 2.88 -10.81
C THR A 258 30.95 1.53 -10.89
N TYR A 259 30.02 1.33 -11.82
CA TYR A 259 29.30 0.08 -11.98
C TYR A 259 30.19 -1.02 -12.61
N CYS A 260 30.29 -2.17 -11.94
CA CYS A 260 30.95 -3.37 -12.45
C CYS A 260 29.90 -4.31 -13.07
N SER A 261 30.15 -4.73 -14.31
CA SER A 261 29.28 -5.66 -15.04
C SER A 261 29.35 -7.06 -14.44
N ILE A 262 28.28 -7.83 -14.64
CA ILE A 262 28.17 -9.24 -14.23
C ILE A 262 29.08 -10.15 -15.08
N CYS A 263 29.50 -9.69 -16.26
CA CYS A 263 30.29 -10.47 -17.22
C CYS A 263 31.81 -10.26 -17.09
N CYS A 264 32.28 -9.85 -15.91
CA CYS A 264 33.72 -9.71 -15.61
C CYS A 264 34.27 -10.95 -14.93
#